data_AF-A0A6P9ADQ6-F1
#
_entry.id   AF-A0A6P9ADQ6-F1
#
_cell.length_a   1.000
_cell.length_b   1.000
_cell.length_c   1.000
_cell.angle_alpha   90.00
_cell.angle_beta   90.00
_cell.angle_gamma   90.00
#
_symmetry.space_group_name_H-M   'P 1'
#
loop_
_entity.id
_entity.type
_entity.pdbx_description
1 polymer ?
#
loop_
_entity_poly.entity_id
_entity_poly.type
_entity_poly.pdbx_seq_one_letter_code
_entity_poly.pdbx_strand_id
1 'polypeptide(L)'
;MDPIVLSFHDSIIRQSDVDILEGPHWLTDTLIGFYFEYLSNVAYKDETRLLFIAPEVTQCLKVSRCQELGVFLDPLQVEKRTFIFLPVNDCTQVESPGGSHWSLLVFCKNEDSFFHFDSSSGSNYQHAKQLASKLSKYLSTSEEGVFVQAETLQQKNGYDCGIHVLCNVDLVAEFCARYNRVEGCGVSKHTEVIKKRVEVLNLIFHLKEESENDAKRNPGKDEGTSSAKKPASSNIAGSSK
;
A
#
# COMPACT_ATOMS: atom_id res chain seq x y z
N MET A 1 -5.28 -25.35 11.40
CA MET A 1 -4.35 -24.24 11.69
C MET A 1 -4.05 -23.56 10.38
N ASP A 2 -3.83 -22.25 10.38
CA ASP A 2 -3.50 -21.48 9.18
C ASP A 2 -1.99 -21.13 9.20
N PRO A 3 -1.13 -21.93 8.54
CA PRO A 3 0.31 -21.79 8.65
C PRO A 3 0.83 -20.57 7.88
N ILE A 4 1.97 -20.03 8.31
CA ILE A 4 2.70 -18.99 7.58
C ILE A 4 3.34 -19.62 6.34
N VAL A 5 3.10 -19.01 5.18
CA VAL A 5 3.72 -19.38 3.90
C VAL A 5 4.94 -18.51 3.63
N LEU A 6 4.85 -17.21 3.89
CA LEU A 6 5.92 -16.24 3.65
C LEU A 6 5.90 -15.15 4.74
N SER A 7 7.08 -14.83 5.27
CA SER A 7 7.33 -13.62 6.07
C SER A 7 8.21 -12.71 5.22
N PHE A 8 7.70 -11.57 4.79
CA PHE A 8 8.37 -10.66 3.87
C PHE A 8 8.25 -9.23 4.39
N HIS A 9 9.35 -8.71 4.95
CA HIS A 9 9.37 -7.41 5.63
C HIS A 9 8.23 -7.29 6.66
N ASP A 10 7.32 -6.31 6.54
CA ASP A 10 6.20 -6.07 7.45
C ASP A 10 4.96 -6.96 7.11
N SER A 11 4.99 -7.68 6.00
CA SER A 11 3.90 -8.59 5.57
C SER A 11 4.11 -10.03 5.99
N ILE A 12 3.03 -10.68 6.45
CA ILE A 12 2.99 -12.12 6.71
C ILE A 12 1.85 -12.75 5.91
N ILE A 13 2.21 -13.56 4.92
CA ILE A 13 1.26 -14.32 4.10
C ILE A 13 1.05 -15.70 4.72
N ARG A 14 -0.21 -16.08 4.90
CA ARG A 14 -0.65 -17.39 5.37
C ARG A 14 -1.22 -18.24 4.25
N GLN A 15 -1.50 -19.51 4.56
CA GLN A 15 -2.12 -20.41 3.60
C GLN A 15 -3.49 -19.89 3.17
N SER A 16 -4.29 -19.33 4.08
CA SER A 16 -5.58 -18.72 3.75
C SER A 16 -5.46 -17.57 2.74
N ASP A 17 -4.38 -16.76 2.79
CA ASP A 17 -4.11 -15.70 1.82
C ASP A 17 -3.74 -16.28 0.43
N VAL A 18 -3.00 -17.39 0.41
CA VAL A 18 -2.67 -18.11 -0.82
C VAL A 18 -3.93 -18.68 -1.47
N ASP A 19 -4.82 -19.29 -0.68
CA ASP A 19 -6.07 -19.88 -1.15
C ASP A 19 -6.99 -18.83 -1.81
N ILE A 20 -6.94 -17.56 -1.36
CA ILE A 20 -7.65 -16.43 -2.00
C ILE A 20 -7.19 -16.21 -3.45
N LEU A 21 -5.91 -16.41 -3.74
CA LEU A 21 -5.35 -16.20 -5.08
C LEU A 21 -5.71 -17.35 -6.05
N GLU A 22 -6.01 -18.54 -5.54
CA GLU A 22 -6.39 -19.71 -6.34
C GLU A 22 -7.84 -19.66 -6.85
N GLY A 23 -8.69 -18.80 -6.26
CA GLY A 23 -10.12 -18.73 -6.55
C GLY A 23 -10.65 -17.32 -6.87
N PRO A 24 -11.97 -17.21 -7.17
CA PRO A 24 -12.65 -15.94 -7.39
C PRO A 24 -12.97 -15.23 -6.06
N HIS A 25 -11.94 -14.98 -5.25
CA HIS A 25 -12.05 -14.38 -3.92
C HIS A 25 -11.56 -12.93 -3.92
N TRP A 26 -12.15 -12.13 -3.04
CA TRP A 26 -11.71 -10.74 -2.83
C TRP A 26 -10.31 -10.73 -2.25
N LEU A 27 -9.43 -9.90 -2.79
CA LEU A 27 -8.15 -9.66 -2.15
C LEU A 27 -8.36 -8.93 -0.83
N THR A 28 -7.60 -9.33 0.18
CA THR A 28 -7.52 -8.68 1.48
C THR A 28 -6.53 -7.53 1.45
N ASP A 29 -6.58 -6.70 2.48
CA ASP A 29 -5.53 -5.73 2.79
C ASP A 29 -4.15 -6.38 2.87
N THR A 30 -4.04 -7.58 3.44
CA THR A 30 -2.78 -8.32 3.57
C THR A 30 -2.13 -8.59 2.21
N LEU A 31 -2.90 -9.06 1.22
CA LEU A 31 -2.38 -9.33 -0.13
C LEU A 31 -2.01 -8.06 -0.90
N ILE A 32 -2.81 -6.99 -0.76
CA ILE A 32 -2.52 -5.70 -1.39
C ILE A 32 -1.29 -5.04 -0.74
N GLY A 33 -1.21 -5.08 0.59
CA GLY A 33 -0.08 -4.59 1.39
C GLY A 33 1.21 -5.30 1.03
N PHE A 34 1.20 -6.64 1.01
CA PHE A 34 2.32 -7.44 0.54
C PHE A 34 2.79 -7.03 -0.85
N TYR A 35 1.87 -6.84 -1.79
CA TYR A 35 2.26 -6.45 -3.15
C TYR A 35 2.88 -5.05 -3.18
N PHE A 36 2.31 -4.09 -2.44
CA PHE A 36 2.86 -2.73 -2.32
C PHE A 36 4.25 -2.73 -1.66
N GLU A 37 4.46 -3.62 -0.71
CA GLU A 37 5.75 -3.82 -0.05
C GLU A 37 6.79 -4.43 -0.99
N TYR A 38 6.40 -5.40 -1.82
CA TYR A 38 7.24 -5.91 -2.90
C TYR A 38 7.61 -4.80 -3.90
N LEU A 39 6.65 -3.97 -4.30
CA LEU A 39 6.92 -2.83 -5.18
C LEU A 39 7.93 -1.88 -4.55
N SER A 40 7.78 -1.55 -3.27
CA SER A 40 8.66 -0.63 -2.56
C SER A 40 10.07 -1.18 -2.34
N ASN A 41 10.22 -2.44 -1.94
CA ASN A 41 11.51 -3.00 -1.50
C ASN A 41 12.27 -3.75 -2.60
N VAL A 42 11.59 -4.16 -3.67
CA VAL A 42 12.20 -4.97 -4.73
C VAL A 42 12.06 -4.30 -6.09
N ALA A 43 10.83 -4.09 -6.58
CA ALA A 43 10.62 -3.64 -7.96
C ALA A 43 11.09 -2.20 -8.20
N TYR A 44 10.87 -1.31 -7.22
CA TYR A 44 11.15 0.12 -7.29
C TYR A 44 12.05 0.61 -6.16
N LYS A 45 12.90 -0.27 -5.60
CA LYS A 45 13.78 0.03 -4.45
C LYS A 45 14.66 1.28 -4.64
N ASP A 46 15.08 1.53 -5.89
CA ASP A 46 15.97 2.65 -6.25
C ASP A 46 15.19 3.89 -6.74
N GLU A 47 13.87 3.76 -6.96
CA GLU A 47 13.01 4.85 -7.41
C GLU A 47 12.37 5.58 -6.23
N THR A 48 13.17 6.46 -5.62
CA THR A 48 12.80 7.18 -4.39
C THR A 48 11.60 8.13 -4.54
N ARG A 49 11.19 8.47 -5.76
CA ARG A 49 10.03 9.36 -6.00
C ARG A 49 8.69 8.69 -5.73
N LEU A 50 8.62 7.36 -5.82
CA LEU A 50 7.41 6.58 -5.62
C LEU A 50 7.26 6.24 -4.13
N LEU A 51 6.05 6.38 -3.60
CA LEU A 51 5.68 5.94 -2.26
C LEU A 51 4.40 5.11 -2.32
N PHE A 52 4.50 3.85 -1.91
CA PHE A 52 3.39 2.91 -1.84
C PHE A 52 2.89 2.85 -0.39
N ILE A 53 1.70 3.39 -0.12
CA ILE A 53 1.10 3.40 1.22
C ILE A 53 0.34 2.10 1.43
N ALA A 54 0.62 1.40 2.54
CA ALA A 54 -0.09 0.19 2.90
C ALA A 54 -1.60 0.43 3.11
N PRO A 55 -2.48 -0.55 2.85
CA PRO A 55 -3.93 -0.38 3.00
C PRO A 55 -4.39 0.06 4.39
N GLU A 56 -3.80 -0.48 5.45
CA GLU A 56 -4.08 -0.12 6.83
C GLU A 56 -3.70 1.32 7.14
N VAL A 57 -2.58 1.82 6.59
CA VAL A 57 -2.19 3.23 6.72
C VAL A 57 -3.16 4.10 5.92
N THR A 58 -3.59 3.67 4.73
CA THR A 58 -4.61 4.39 3.95
C THR A 58 -5.95 4.47 4.71
N GLN A 59 -6.35 3.40 5.39
CA GLN A 59 -7.54 3.41 6.25
C GLN A 59 -7.39 4.35 7.43
N CYS A 60 -6.24 4.32 8.13
CA CYS A 60 -5.90 5.27 9.19
C CYS A 60 -5.98 6.72 8.68
N LEU A 61 -5.38 7.00 7.53
CA LEU A 61 -5.46 8.31 6.88
C LEU A 61 -6.91 8.68 6.59
N LYS A 62 -7.76 7.75 6.14
CA LYS A 62 -9.18 8.00 5.82
C LYS A 62 -10.03 8.33 7.05
N VAL A 63 -9.80 7.69 8.19
CA VAL A 63 -10.61 7.90 9.41
C VAL A 63 -10.07 8.97 10.36
N SER A 64 -8.78 9.30 10.27
CA SER A 64 -8.14 10.30 11.15
C SER A 64 -8.51 11.74 10.82
N ARG A 65 -8.31 12.65 11.77
CA ARG A 65 -8.49 14.10 11.54
C ARG A 65 -7.37 14.66 10.67
N CYS A 66 -7.61 15.82 10.05
CA CYS A 66 -6.62 16.48 9.18
C CYS A 66 -5.32 16.82 9.94
N GLN A 67 -5.42 17.19 11.22
CA GLN A 67 -4.26 17.54 12.06
C GLN A 67 -3.41 16.32 12.45
N GLU A 68 -3.94 15.11 12.30
CA GLU A 68 -3.28 13.86 12.71
C GLU A 68 -2.56 13.19 11.52
N LEU A 69 -2.71 13.69 10.30
CA LEU A 69 -2.12 13.07 9.09
C LEU A 69 -0.59 12.99 9.16
N GLY A 70 0.07 14.02 9.70
CA GLY A 70 1.53 14.05 9.83
C GLY A 70 2.09 12.90 10.67
N VAL A 71 1.33 12.39 11.65
CA VAL A 71 1.73 11.22 12.47
C VAL A 71 1.98 9.99 11.61
N PHE A 72 1.22 9.83 10.51
CA PHE A 72 1.35 8.71 9.58
C PHE A 72 2.28 9.04 8.41
N LEU A 73 2.23 10.27 7.90
CA LEU A 73 2.91 10.64 6.65
C LEU A 73 4.37 11.11 6.84
N ASP A 74 4.70 11.76 7.95
CA ASP A 74 6.05 12.27 8.20
C ASP A 74 7.10 11.15 8.34
N PRO A 75 6.82 10.03 9.05
CA PRO A 75 7.75 8.91 9.09
C PRO A 75 8.06 8.32 7.71
N LEU A 76 7.14 8.46 6.74
CA LEU A 76 7.27 7.97 5.37
C LEU A 76 8.03 8.96 4.46
N GLN A 77 8.43 10.11 5.00
CA GLN A 77 9.11 11.20 4.30
C GLN A 77 8.34 11.65 3.06
N VAL A 78 7.01 11.78 3.20
CA VAL A 78 6.08 12.07 2.11
C VAL A 78 6.46 13.33 1.33
N GLU A 79 7.09 14.31 1.99
CA GLU A 79 7.52 15.57 1.41
C GLU A 79 8.56 15.40 0.29
N LYS A 80 9.34 14.31 0.34
CA LYS A 80 10.37 13.96 -0.65
C LYS A 80 9.81 13.16 -1.82
N ARG A 81 8.56 12.72 -1.73
CA ARG A 81 7.94 11.83 -2.73
C ARG A 81 7.20 12.67 -3.77
N THR A 82 7.25 12.22 -5.00
CA THR A 82 6.55 12.86 -6.13
C THR A 82 5.21 12.18 -6.40
N PHE A 83 5.16 10.86 -6.20
CA PHE A 83 3.98 10.05 -6.43
C PHE A 83 3.65 9.25 -5.18
N ILE A 84 2.39 9.27 -4.77
CA ILE A 84 1.91 8.56 -3.58
C ILE A 84 0.73 7.71 -3.99
N PHE A 85 0.86 6.39 -3.82
CA PHE A 85 -0.14 5.39 -4.18
C PHE A 85 -0.86 4.92 -2.92
N LEU A 86 -2.19 5.04 -2.90
CA LEU A 86 -3.03 4.70 -1.76
C LEU A 86 -4.16 3.76 -2.22
N PRO A 87 -4.20 2.49 -1.77
CA PRO A 87 -5.32 1.62 -2.02
C PRO A 87 -6.49 2.03 -1.14
N VAL A 88 -7.61 2.42 -1.76
CA VAL A 88 -8.80 2.92 -1.07
C VAL A 88 -9.82 1.81 -0.93
N ASN A 89 -10.36 1.67 0.28
CA ASN A 89 -11.47 0.79 0.60
C ASN A 89 -12.72 1.62 1.00
N ASP A 90 -13.93 1.10 0.79
CA ASP A 90 -15.19 1.71 1.20
C ASP A 90 -15.57 1.47 2.68
N CYS A 91 -14.80 0.69 3.44
CA CYS A 91 -15.08 0.43 4.85
C CYS A 91 -15.14 1.72 5.68
N THR A 92 -16.31 2.01 6.25
CA THR A 92 -16.53 3.19 7.11
C THR A 92 -16.37 2.89 8.60
N GLN A 93 -16.27 1.61 8.97
CA GLN A 93 -16.15 1.17 10.35
C GLN A 93 -14.68 1.17 10.79
N VAL A 94 -14.44 1.60 12.03
CA VAL A 94 -13.10 1.57 12.65
C VAL A 94 -12.94 0.32 13.52
N GLU A 95 -14.01 -0.13 14.17
CA GLU A 95 -13.96 -1.19 15.18
C GLU A 95 -14.27 -2.58 14.63
N SER A 96 -14.60 -2.69 13.34
CA SER A 96 -14.92 -3.97 12.70
C SER A 96 -14.29 -4.08 11.31
N PRO A 97 -13.74 -5.25 10.93
CA PRO A 97 -13.32 -5.50 9.56
C PRO A 97 -14.52 -5.39 8.62
N GLY A 98 -14.29 -4.92 7.41
CA GLY A 98 -15.36 -4.71 6.43
C GLY A 98 -14.86 -4.06 5.15
N GLY A 99 -15.82 -3.50 4.41
CA GLY A 99 -15.59 -3.02 3.05
C GLY A 99 -15.98 -4.05 2.01
N SER A 100 -16.42 -3.56 0.86
CA SER A 100 -16.87 -4.34 -0.28
C SER A 100 -16.12 -4.05 -1.57
N HIS A 101 -15.33 -2.97 -1.62
CA HIS A 101 -14.69 -2.54 -2.85
C HIS A 101 -13.34 -1.86 -2.66
N TRP A 102 -12.40 -2.22 -3.52
CA TRP A 102 -11.06 -1.63 -3.60
C TRP A 102 -10.92 -0.77 -4.85
N SER A 103 -10.25 0.37 -4.70
CA SER A 103 -9.82 1.24 -5.80
C SER A 103 -8.43 1.82 -5.50
N LEU A 104 -7.83 2.52 -6.46
CA LEU A 104 -6.50 3.13 -6.29
C LEU A 104 -6.61 4.65 -6.38
N LEU A 105 -6.01 5.36 -5.42
CA LEU A 105 -5.82 6.81 -5.47
C LEU A 105 -4.33 7.10 -5.61
N VAL A 106 -3.97 7.96 -6.57
CA VAL A 106 -2.58 8.36 -6.81
C VAL A 106 -2.47 9.87 -6.74
N PHE A 107 -1.67 10.40 -5.81
CA PHE A 107 -1.29 11.82 -5.83
C PHE A 107 -0.04 12.01 -6.69
N CYS A 108 -0.07 13.00 -7.58
CA CYS A 108 1.10 13.48 -8.31
C CYS A 108 1.41 14.93 -7.92
N LYS A 109 2.57 15.14 -7.30
CA LYS A 109 3.02 16.46 -6.85
C LYS A 109 3.25 17.44 -8.00
N ASN A 110 3.75 16.96 -9.14
CA ASN A 110 4.06 17.82 -10.30
C ASN A 110 2.80 18.32 -11.01
N GLU A 111 1.73 17.52 -10.98
CA GLU A 111 0.43 17.85 -11.57
C GLU A 111 -0.53 18.45 -10.54
N ASP A 112 -0.12 18.55 -9.27
CA ASP A 112 -0.93 18.95 -8.12
C ASP A 112 -2.33 18.29 -8.11
N SER A 113 -2.34 17.00 -8.45
CA SER A 113 -3.56 16.27 -8.81
C SER A 113 -3.62 14.90 -8.14
N PHE A 114 -4.83 14.51 -7.78
CA PHE A 114 -5.21 13.18 -7.31
C PHE A 114 -5.96 12.44 -8.43
N PHE A 115 -5.45 11.29 -8.84
CA PHE A 115 -6.03 10.43 -9.87
C PHE A 115 -6.63 9.20 -9.21
N HIS A 116 -7.93 8.99 -9.39
CA HIS A 116 -8.67 7.86 -8.84
C HIS A 116 -8.98 6.84 -9.92
N PHE A 117 -8.49 5.62 -9.76
CA PHE A 117 -8.71 4.50 -10.66
C PHE A 117 -9.68 3.53 -9.99
N ASP A 118 -10.90 3.45 -10.54
CA ASP A 118 -11.98 2.61 -10.02
C ASP A 118 -12.46 1.61 -11.08
N SER A 119 -12.23 0.32 -10.86
CA SER A 119 -12.68 -0.74 -11.78
C SER A 119 -14.19 -0.98 -11.72
N SER A 120 -14.89 -0.40 -10.74
CA SER A 120 -16.35 -0.37 -10.65
C SER A 120 -16.79 1.09 -10.55
N SER A 121 -16.72 1.79 -11.68
CA SER A 121 -16.87 3.25 -11.78
C SER A 121 -17.95 3.82 -10.86
N GLY A 122 -17.53 4.72 -9.96
CA GLY A 122 -18.39 5.42 -9.02
C GLY A 122 -18.51 4.76 -7.65
N SER A 123 -18.15 3.49 -7.50
CA SER A 123 -18.32 2.73 -6.24
C SER A 123 -17.52 3.34 -5.09
N ASN A 124 -16.25 3.69 -5.33
CA ASN A 124 -15.38 4.33 -4.32
C ASN A 124 -15.25 5.84 -4.45
N TYR A 125 -16.05 6.49 -5.32
CA TYR A 125 -15.89 7.93 -5.63
C TYR A 125 -15.86 8.80 -4.35
N GLN A 126 -16.83 8.63 -3.46
CA GLN A 126 -16.94 9.48 -2.26
C GLN A 126 -15.80 9.21 -1.28
N HIS A 127 -15.41 7.95 -1.09
CA HIS A 127 -14.32 7.56 -0.21
C HIS A 127 -12.98 8.13 -0.71
N ALA A 128 -12.70 8.01 -2.00
CA ALA A 128 -11.49 8.54 -2.60
C ALA A 128 -11.47 10.07 -2.62
N LYS A 129 -12.60 10.72 -2.94
CA LYS A 129 -12.68 12.19 -2.97
C LYS A 129 -12.53 12.81 -1.58
N GLN A 130 -13.14 12.21 -0.56
CA GLN A 130 -12.98 12.66 0.83
C GLN A 130 -11.53 12.50 1.30
N LEU A 131 -10.89 11.37 0.97
CA LEU A 131 -9.48 11.16 1.27
C LEU A 131 -8.59 12.17 0.53
N ALA A 132 -8.82 12.39 -0.76
CA ALA A 132 -8.08 13.36 -1.57
C ALA A 132 -8.21 14.79 -1.02
N SER A 133 -9.43 15.25 -0.70
CA SER A 133 -9.67 16.59 -0.12
C SER A 133 -9.04 16.78 1.25
N LYS A 134 -8.86 15.69 2.01
CA LYS A 134 -8.15 15.73 3.28
C LYS A 134 -6.64 15.78 3.08
N LEU A 135 -6.13 14.96 2.16
CA LEU A 135 -4.71 14.90 1.81
C LEU A 135 -4.24 16.16 1.08
N SER A 136 -5.08 16.84 0.30
CA SER A 136 -4.73 18.08 -0.40
C SER A 136 -4.23 19.15 0.58
N LYS A 137 -4.90 19.29 1.72
CA LYS A 137 -4.51 20.22 2.79
C LYS A 137 -3.12 19.95 3.37
N TYR A 138 -2.60 18.74 3.18
CA TYR A 138 -1.30 18.30 3.69
C TYR A 138 -0.22 18.28 2.60
N LEU A 139 -0.59 17.87 1.39
CA LEU A 139 0.34 17.53 0.31
C LEU A 139 0.34 18.54 -0.85
N SER A 140 -0.81 19.13 -1.13
CA SER A 140 -1.05 19.96 -2.31
C SER A 140 -0.62 21.40 -2.03
N THR A 141 -0.17 22.09 -3.08
CA THR A 141 0.09 23.53 -3.01
C THR A 141 -1.18 24.35 -3.18
N SER A 142 -2.23 23.76 -3.76
CA SER A 142 -3.58 24.31 -3.75
C SER A 142 -4.39 23.76 -2.57
N GLU A 143 -5.22 24.58 -1.94
CA GLU A 143 -6.02 24.14 -0.77
C GLU A 143 -6.99 23.00 -1.13
N GLU A 144 -7.45 22.95 -2.38
CA GLU A 144 -8.44 21.97 -2.82
C GLU A 144 -7.82 20.75 -3.51
N GLY A 145 -6.67 20.88 -4.19
CA GLY A 145 -6.11 19.85 -5.07
C GLY A 145 -7.05 19.52 -6.25
N VAL A 146 -6.50 19.14 -7.40
CA VAL A 146 -7.36 18.68 -8.51
C VAL A 146 -7.70 17.21 -8.31
N PHE A 147 -8.98 16.84 -8.32
CA PHE A 147 -9.42 15.45 -8.25
C PHE A 147 -9.93 14.95 -9.61
N VAL A 148 -9.27 13.92 -10.14
CA VAL A 148 -9.51 13.36 -11.47
C VAL A 148 -9.97 11.91 -11.33
N GLN A 149 -11.11 11.56 -11.94
CA GLN A 149 -11.48 10.15 -12.15
C GLN A 149 -10.73 9.66 -13.38
N ALA A 150 -9.72 8.81 -13.18
CA ALA A 150 -8.92 8.28 -14.25
C ALA A 150 -9.70 7.20 -15.01
N GLU A 151 -9.50 7.15 -16.33
CA GLU A 151 -10.00 6.04 -17.13
C GLU A 151 -9.25 4.76 -16.72
N THR A 152 -9.99 3.69 -16.46
CA THR A 152 -9.42 2.38 -16.13
C THR A 152 -10.29 1.25 -16.66
N LEU A 153 -9.71 0.07 -16.79
CA LEU A 153 -10.40 -1.12 -17.25
C LEU A 153 -11.48 -1.48 -16.23
N GLN A 154 -12.72 -1.53 -16.69
CA GLN A 154 -13.85 -1.88 -15.83
C GLN A 154 -13.92 -3.39 -15.61
N GLN A 155 -14.09 -3.80 -14.35
CA GLN A 155 -14.22 -5.20 -13.99
C GLN A 155 -15.53 -5.77 -14.54
N LYS A 156 -15.52 -7.06 -14.89
CA LYS A 156 -16.69 -7.79 -15.41
C LYS A 156 -17.31 -8.78 -14.41
N ASN A 157 -16.74 -8.86 -13.21
CA ASN A 157 -17.17 -9.73 -12.14
C ASN A 157 -17.24 -8.96 -10.81
N GLY A 158 -17.67 -9.62 -9.75
CA GLY A 158 -17.85 -9.01 -8.43
C GLY A 158 -16.67 -9.19 -7.47
N TYR A 159 -15.48 -9.63 -7.91
CA TYR A 159 -14.41 -10.04 -6.98
C TYR A 159 -12.98 -9.60 -7.34
N ASP A 160 -12.75 -9.10 -8.55
CA ASP A 160 -11.40 -8.72 -9.01
C ASP A 160 -11.03 -7.25 -8.74
N CYS A 161 -11.79 -6.47 -7.96
CA CYS A 161 -11.46 -5.07 -7.68
C CYS A 161 -10.04 -4.89 -7.10
N GLY A 162 -9.64 -5.76 -6.17
CA GLY A 162 -8.26 -5.79 -5.65
C GLY A 162 -7.21 -6.14 -6.71
N ILE A 163 -7.53 -7.03 -7.65
CA ILE A 163 -6.64 -7.37 -8.77
C ILE A 163 -6.47 -6.18 -9.72
N HIS A 164 -7.56 -5.44 -9.99
CA HIS A 164 -7.48 -4.20 -10.75
C HIS A 164 -6.62 -3.14 -10.04
N VAL A 165 -6.65 -3.05 -8.71
CA VAL A 165 -5.72 -2.19 -7.96
C VAL A 165 -4.26 -2.57 -8.24
N LEU A 166 -3.92 -3.88 -8.20
CA LEU A 166 -2.56 -4.35 -8.49
C LEU A 166 -2.13 -4.04 -9.94
N CYS A 167 -3.01 -4.27 -10.91
CA CYS A 167 -2.73 -3.95 -12.32
C CYS A 167 -2.62 -2.45 -12.59
N ASN A 168 -3.41 -1.61 -11.89
CA ASN A 168 -3.35 -0.16 -12.04
C ASN A 168 -2.07 0.40 -11.40
N VAL A 169 -1.65 -0.10 -10.23
CA VAL A 169 -0.40 0.36 -9.61
C VAL A 169 0.81 0.01 -10.47
N ASP A 170 0.86 -1.17 -11.09
CA ASP A 170 1.95 -1.54 -12.02
C ASP A 170 2.05 -0.55 -13.18
N LEU A 171 0.92 -0.32 -13.86
CA LEU A 171 0.82 0.57 -15.01
C LEU A 171 1.25 1.99 -14.65
N VAL A 172 0.70 2.53 -13.58
CA VAL A 172 0.91 3.92 -13.18
C VAL A 172 2.31 4.11 -12.62
N ALA A 173 2.83 3.18 -11.81
CA ALA A 173 4.19 3.26 -11.29
C ALA A 173 5.24 3.23 -12.41
N GLU A 174 5.09 2.33 -13.40
CA GLU A 174 5.99 2.27 -14.55
C GLU A 174 5.96 3.59 -15.34
N PHE A 175 4.75 4.11 -15.57
CA PHE A 175 4.56 5.36 -16.30
C PHE A 175 5.14 6.57 -15.54
N CYS A 176 4.91 6.67 -14.24
CA CYS A 176 5.47 7.71 -13.37
C CYS A 176 7.00 7.67 -13.35
N ALA A 177 7.59 6.48 -13.25
CA ALA A 177 9.04 6.31 -13.28
C ALA A 177 9.63 6.84 -14.59
N ARG A 178 8.97 6.56 -15.74
CA ARG A 178 9.45 6.94 -17.08
C ARG A 178 9.16 8.39 -17.47
N TYR A 179 7.99 8.91 -17.15
CA TYR A 179 7.49 10.19 -17.69
C TYR A 179 7.25 11.27 -16.64
N ASN A 180 7.43 10.95 -15.35
CA ASN A 180 7.31 11.90 -14.24
C ASN A 180 5.95 12.61 -14.15
N ARG A 181 4.87 11.91 -14.53
CA ARG A 181 3.47 12.35 -14.49
C ARG A 181 2.53 11.14 -14.43
N VAL A 182 1.26 11.34 -14.08
CA VAL A 182 0.21 10.31 -14.09
C VAL A 182 -0.75 10.50 -15.26
N GLU A 183 -1.08 11.75 -15.63
CA GLU A 183 -2.01 11.99 -16.74
C GLU A 183 -1.49 11.35 -18.04
N GLY A 184 -2.35 10.57 -18.69
CA GLY A 184 -2.02 9.85 -19.92
C GLY A 184 -1.34 8.50 -19.70
N CYS A 185 -1.33 7.94 -18.47
CA CYS A 185 -0.80 6.59 -18.19
C CYS A 185 -1.51 5.46 -18.96
N GLY A 186 -2.70 5.74 -19.52
CA GLY A 186 -3.50 4.77 -20.25
C GLY A 186 -4.26 3.83 -19.33
N VAL A 187 -4.60 2.65 -19.86
CA VAL A 187 -5.47 1.66 -19.20
C VAL A 187 -4.81 0.28 -19.23
N SER A 188 -4.91 -0.47 -18.12
CA SER A 188 -4.37 -1.83 -18.03
C SER A 188 -5.05 -2.75 -19.04
N LYS A 189 -4.27 -3.66 -19.65
CA LYS A 189 -4.81 -4.63 -20.61
C LYS A 189 -5.56 -5.73 -19.87
N HIS A 190 -6.62 -6.24 -20.49
CA HIS A 190 -7.38 -7.39 -19.97
C HIS A 190 -6.52 -8.65 -19.75
N THR A 191 -5.45 -8.80 -20.53
CA THR A 191 -4.49 -9.90 -20.37
C THR A 191 -3.74 -9.84 -19.05
N GLU A 192 -3.38 -8.64 -18.59
CA GLU A 192 -2.68 -8.46 -17.31
C GLU A 192 -3.60 -8.81 -16.15
N VAL A 193 -4.86 -8.36 -16.19
CA VAL A 193 -5.86 -8.65 -15.14
C VAL A 193 -6.09 -10.16 -14.98
N ILE A 194 -6.26 -10.90 -16.08
CA ILE A 194 -6.48 -12.36 -16.02
C ILE A 194 -5.28 -13.08 -15.40
N LYS A 195 -4.05 -12.64 -15.69
CA LYS A 195 -2.82 -13.30 -15.26
C LYS A 195 -2.39 -12.89 -13.85
N LYS A 196 -2.82 -11.72 -13.37
CA LYS A 196 -2.29 -11.10 -12.15
C LYS A 196 -2.41 -11.99 -10.91
N ARG A 197 -3.51 -12.75 -10.74
CA ARG A 197 -3.63 -13.71 -9.62
C ARG A 197 -2.50 -14.72 -9.60
N VAL A 198 -2.24 -15.33 -10.76
CA VAL A 198 -1.17 -16.33 -10.94
C VAL A 198 0.20 -15.70 -10.79
N GLU A 199 0.39 -14.46 -11.26
CA GLU A 199 1.65 -13.71 -11.08
C GLU A 199 1.96 -13.47 -9.61
N VAL A 200 0.97 -13.00 -8.82
CA VAL A 200 1.15 -12.75 -7.38
C VAL A 200 1.40 -14.05 -6.63
N LEU A 201 0.70 -15.13 -7.00
CA LEU A 201 0.91 -16.46 -6.43
C LEU A 201 2.34 -16.96 -6.66
N ASN A 202 2.81 -16.88 -7.91
CA ASN A 202 4.17 -17.27 -8.27
C ASN A 202 5.21 -16.39 -7.57
N LEU A 203 4.93 -15.10 -7.40
CA LEU A 203 5.80 -14.18 -6.68
C LEU A 203 5.97 -14.59 -5.21
N ILE A 204 4.87 -14.94 -4.52
CA ILE A 204 4.93 -15.41 -3.12
C ILE A 204 5.84 -16.62 -2.99
N PHE A 205 5.67 -17.63 -3.85
CA PHE A 205 6.50 -18.84 -3.80
C PHE A 205 7.94 -18.58 -4.20
N HIS A 206 8.19 -17.69 -5.16
CA HIS A 206 9.54 -17.29 -5.52
C HIS A 206 10.28 -16.64 -4.34
N LEU A 207 9.66 -15.65 -3.68
CA LEU A 207 10.25 -14.99 -2.51
C LEU A 207 10.44 -15.95 -1.33
N LYS A 208 9.53 -16.92 -1.16
CA LYS A 208 9.68 -17.99 -0.16
C LYS A 208 10.94 -18.80 -0.42
N GLU A 209 11.13 -19.28 -1.66
CA GLU A 209 12.32 -20.04 -2.04
C GLU A 209 13.61 -19.23 -1.82
N GLU A 210 13.61 -17.94 -2.16
CA GLU A 210 14.74 -17.04 -1.91
C GLU A 210 15.07 -16.94 -0.41
N SER A 211 14.05 -16.72 0.44
CA SER A 211 14.23 -16.62 1.90
C SER A 211 14.79 -17.90 2.52
N GLU A 212 14.32 -19.07 2.08
CA GLU A 212 14.81 -20.37 2.55
C GLU A 212 16.25 -20.63 2.08
N ASN A 213 16.59 -20.20 0.87
CA ASN A 213 17.94 -20.33 0.33
C ASN A 213 18.93 -19.43 1.08
N ASP A 214 18.52 -18.23 1.46
CA ASP A 214 19.34 -17.31 2.25
C ASP A 214 19.52 -17.79 3.69
N ALA A 215 18.48 -18.36 4.31
CA ALA A 215 18.59 -18.99 5.62
C ALA A 215 19.56 -20.18 5.62
N LYS A 216 19.56 -21.00 4.54
CA LYS A 216 20.52 -22.10 4.35
C LYS A 216 21.96 -21.59 4.17
N ARG A 217 22.14 -20.44 3.51
CA ARG A 217 23.46 -19.81 3.31
C ARG A 217 23.99 -19.14 4.58
N ASN A 218 23.11 -18.62 5.43
CA ASN A 218 23.46 -17.87 6.64
C ASN A 218 22.71 -18.38 7.90
N PRO A 219 23.04 -19.57 8.43
CA PRO A 219 22.29 -20.23 9.51
C PRO A 219 22.36 -19.56 10.91
N GLY A 220 22.79 -18.30 11.03
CA GLY A 220 23.10 -17.67 12.33
C GLY A 220 22.66 -16.21 12.51
N LYS A 221 21.70 -15.70 11.72
CA LYS A 221 21.24 -14.29 11.85
C LYS A 221 19.98 -14.07 12.71
N ASP A 222 19.32 -15.13 13.18
CA ASP A 222 18.08 -15.04 13.97
C ASP A 222 18.25 -15.27 15.48
N GLU A 223 19.36 -14.78 16.06
CA GLU A 223 19.42 -14.57 17.51
C GLU A 223 19.87 -13.14 17.85
N GLY A 224 18.90 -12.27 18.16
CA GLY A 224 19.11 -11.21 19.14
C GLY A 224 18.63 -9.81 18.78
N THR A 225 17.39 -9.49 19.16
CA THR A 225 17.02 -8.17 19.72
C THR A 225 15.80 -8.29 20.65
N SER A 226 15.94 -9.08 21.72
CA SER A 226 15.16 -8.84 22.94
C SER A 226 15.98 -7.92 23.84
N SER A 227 15.83 -6.61 23.65
CA SER A 227 16.37 -5.63 24.59
C SER A 227 15.45 -5.53 25.79
N ALA A 228 15.72 -6.37 26.80
CA ALA A 228 15.20 -6.19 28.14
C ALA A 228 15.64 -4.82 28.70
N LYS A 229 14.68 -3.91 28.91
CA LYS A 229 14.87 -2.67 29.68
C LYS A 229 15.32 -3.02 31.11
N LYS A 230 16.54 -2.63 31.48
CA LYS A 230 16.95 -2.50 32.89
C LYS A 230 16.38 -1.21 33.48
N PRO A 231 15.93 -1.19 34.75
CA PRO A 231 15.38 -0.01 35.38
C PRO A 231 16.50 0.98 35.74
N ALA A 232 16.22 2.28 35.59
CA ALA A 232 17.09 3.37 35.99
C ALA A 232 17.03 3.54 37.51
N SER A 233 18.18 3.40 38.17
CA SER A 233 18.36 3.76 39.57
C SER A 233 18.48 5.27 39.71
N SER A 234 17.63 5.81 40.58
CA SER A 234 17.61 7.16 41.11
C SER A 234 18.95 7.58 41.72
N ASN A 235 19.41 8.81 41.42
CA ASN A 235 20.27 9.57 42.33
C ASN A 235 19.67 10.95 42.56
N ILE A 236 19.22 11.14 43.81
CA ILE A 236 18.66 12.35 44.37
C ILE A 236 19.82 13.25 44.80
N ALA A 237 19.69 14.54 44.52
CA ALA A 237 20.58 15.61 44.92
C ALA A 237 20.73 15.72 46.45
N GLY A 238 21.93 16.05 46.91
CA GLY A 238 22.24 16.34 48.31
C GLY A 238 23.38 17.35 48.44
N SER A 239 22.98 18.61 48.60
CA SER A 239 23.70 19.80 49.11
C SER A 239 25.00 19.59 49.91
N SER A 240 26.02 20.42 49.67
CA SER A 240 26.44 21.49 50.62
C SER A 240 27.84 22.08 50.33
N LYS A 241 27.88 23.40 50.49
CA LYS A 241 29.00 24.37 50.59
C LYS A 241 29.59 24.92 49.30
#